data_AF-A0A371YU94-F1
#
_entry.id   AF-A0A371YU94-F1
#
_cell.length_a   1.000
_cell.length_b   1.000
_cell.length_c   1.000
_cell.angle_alpha   90.00
_cell.angle_beta   90.00
_cell.angle_gamma   90.00
#
_symmetry.space_group_name_H-M   'P 1'
#
loop_
_entity.id
_entity.type
_entity.pdbx_description
1 polymer ?
#
loop_
_entity_poly.entity_id
_entity_poly.type
_entity_poly.pdbx_seq_one_letter_code
_entity_poly.pdbx_strand_id
1 'polypeptide(L)' 'MLKRTLLTVTVALISVQSFAYDAKSCQIKKEKLVEQLQYAKKYNNTHRIEGLNKAIARLDQDCAKYVKK' A
#
# COMPACT_ATOMS: atom_id res chain seq x y z
N MET A 1 -34.75 -27.39 -24.82
CA MET A 1 -33.34 -27.40 -24.34
C MET A 1 -32.80 -26.00 -24.03
N LEU A 2 -33.65 -25.07 -23.56
CA LEU A 2 -33.28 -23.66 -23.35
C LEU A 2 -33.00 -23.30 -21.88
N LYS A 3 -33.30 -24.22 -20.94
CA LYS A 3 -33.15 -23.98 -19.49
C LYS A 3 -31.82 -24.45 -18.89
N ARG A 4 -31.07 -25.31 -19.62
CA ARG A 4 -29.75 -25.80 -19.17
C ARG A 4 -28.61 -24.85 -19.52
N THR A 5 -28.81 -23.99 -20.53
CA THR A 5 -27.87 -22.94 -20.95
C THR A 5 -27.95 -21.69 -20.08
N LEU A 6 -28.73 -21.70 -18.99
CA LEU A 6 -28.80 -20.59 -18.04
C LEU A 6 -27.85 -20.76 -16.85
N LEU A 7 -27.15 -21.91 -16.75
CA LEU A 7 -26.34 -22.23 -15.57
C LEU A 7 -24.83 -22.06 -15.75
N THR A 8 -24.38 -21.62 -16.92
CA THR A 8 -22.94 -21.54 -17.27
C THR A 8 -22.51 -20.19 -17.80
N VAL A 9 -23.14 -19.09 -17.35
CA VAL A 9 -22.66 -17.73 -17.65
C VAL A 9 -22.91 -16.86 -16.43
N THR A 10 -21.91 -16.74 -15.56
CA THR A 10 -21.62 -15.56 -14.69
C THR A 10 -20.51 -15.88 -13.68
N VAL A 11 -19.55 -16.75 -14.03
CA VAL A 11 -18.35 -16.88 -13.22
C VAL A 11 -17.36 -15.78 -13.61
N ALA A 12 -17.13 -14.90 -12.64
CA ALA A 12 -15.92 -14.11 -12.43
C ALA A 12 -15.67 -12.90 -13.34
N LEU A 13 -16.41 -11.82 -13.11
CA LEU A 13 -15.84 -10.47 -13.19
C LEU A 13 -15.19 -10.15 -11.83
N ILE A 14 -14.09 -10.81 -11.50
CA ILE A 14 -13.23 -10.35 -10.39
C ILE A 14 -12.43 -9.17 -10.96
N SER A 15 -12.91 -7.96 -10.72
CA SER A 15 -12.18 -6.75 -11.04
C SER A 15 -10.89 -6.72 -10.22
N VAL A 16 -9.75 -6.82 -10.91
CA VAL A 16 -8.43 -6.61 -10.31
C VAL A 16 -8.32 -5.13 -9.95
N GLN A 17 -8.63 -4.79 -8.70
CA GLN A 17 -8.42 -3.44 -8.17
C GLN A 17 -6.92 -3.19 -8.13
N SER A 18 -6.40 -2.58 -9.20
CA SER A 18 -5.03 -2.07 -9.22
C SER A 18 -5.00 -0.88 -8.28
N PHE A 19 -4.40 -1.05 -7.10
CA PHE A 19 -4.13 0.07 -6.20
C PHE A 19 -3.13 0.99 -6.90
N ALA A 20 -3.65 1.99 -7.61
CA ALA A 20 -2.83 3.05 -8.18
C ALA A 20 -2.14 3.76 -7.02
N TYR A 21 -0.81 3.65 -6.96
CA TYR A 21 -0.01 4.49 -6.11
C TYR A 21 -0.12 5.90 -6.70
N ASP A 22 -0.74 6.82 -5.96
CA ASP A 22 -0.77 8.25 -6.27
C ASP A 22 -0.04 9.05 -5.17
N ALA A 23 0.18 10.35 -5.39
CA ALA A 23 0.86 11.22 -4.43
C ALA A 23 0.21 11.22 -3.03
N LYS A 24 -1.13 11.15 -2.95
CA LYS A 24 -1.88 11.12 -1.70
C LYS A 24 -1.67 9.79 -0.95
N SER A 25 -1.68 8.68 -1.66
CA SER A 25 -1.43 7.35 -1.10
C SER A 25 -0.01 7.24 -0.54
N CYS A 26 0.96 7.87 -1.20
CA CYS A 26 2.35 8.00 -0.75
C CYS A 26 2.45 8.80 0.54
N GLN A 27 1.79 9.96 0.60
CA GLN A 27 1.75 10.78 1.82
C GLN A 27 1.14 10.01 3.00
N ILE A 28 -0.03 9.39 2.81
CA ILE A 28 -0.71 8.62 3.88
C ILE A 28 0.18 7.47 4.37
N LYS A 29 0.86 6.76 3.47
CA LYS A 29 1.79 5.69 3.87
C LYS A 29 2.97 6.24 4.67
N LYS A 30 3.52 7.39 4.27
CA LYS A 30 4.64 8.04 4.98
C LYS A 30 4.23 8.47 6.38
N GLU A 31 3.08 9.10 6.53
CA GLU A 31 2.53 9.51 7.83
C GLU A 31 2.39 8.32 8.78
N LYS A 32 1.81 7.21 8.32
CA LYS A 32 1.69 5.97 9.12
C LYS A 32 3.04 5.39 9.53
N LEU A 33 4.04 5.40 8.65
CA LEU A 33 5.37 4.92 8.99
C LEU A 33 6.06 5.82 10.02
N VAL A 34 5.87 7.13 9.93
CA VAL A 34 6.40 8.11 10.90
C VAL A 34 5.75 7.92 12.27
N GLU A 35 4.44 7.70 12.34
CA GLU A 35 3.73 7.39 13.58
C GLU A 35 4.31 6.13 14.24
N GLN A 36 4.50 5.06 13.46
CA GLN A 36 5.14 3.83 13.96
C GLN A 36 6.58 4.06 14.42
N LEU A 37 7.32 4.96 13.76
CA LEU A 37 8.69 5.30 14.14
C LEU A 37 8.72 6.04 15.47
N GLN A 38 7.78 6.96 15.71
CA GLN A 38 7.63 7.65 16.99
C GLN A 38 7.31 6.66 18.10
N TYR A 39 6.39 5.71 17.86
CA TYR A 39 6.10 4.64 18.80
C TYR A 39 7.36 3.80 19.09
N ALA A 40 8.08 3.35 18.05
CA ALA A 40 9.29 2.55 18.23
C ALA A 40 10.39 3.29 19.02
N LYS A 41 10.53 4.61 18.79
CA LYS A 41 11.42 5.49 19.57
C LYS A 41 11.01 5.58 21.03
N LYS A 42 9.71 5.74 21.31
CA LYS A 42 9.17 5.84 22.68
C LYS A 42 9.53 4.62 23.54
N TYR A 43 9.59 3.42 22.94
CA TYR A 43 9.90 2.18 23.64
C TYR A 43 11.34 1.68 23.39
N ASN A 44 12.23 2.52 22.86
CA ASN A 44 13.63 2.17 22.57
C ASN A 44 13.81 0.86 21.77
N ASN A 45 12.90 0.59 20.84
CA ASN A 45 12.96 -0.61 20.01
C ASN A 45 13.87 -0.36 18.80
N THR A 46 15.18 -0.44 19.02
CA THR A 46 16.22 -0.12 18.00
C THR A 46 16.05 -0.92 16.72
N HIS A 47 15.74 -2.21 16.81
CA HIS A 47 15.51 -3.05 15.64
C HIS A 47 14.33 -2.55 14.79
N ARG A 48 13.21 -2.19 15.45
CA ARG A 48 12.04 -1.63 14.76
C ARG A 48 12.33 -0.26 14.16
N ILE A 49 13.08 0.59 14.87
CA ILE A 49 13.52 1.91 14.38
C ILE A 49 14.31 1.77 13.08
N GLU A 50 15.30 0.89 13.04
CA GLU A 50 16.11 0.64 11.84
C GLU A 50 15.26 0.14 10.66
N GLY A 51 14.36 -0.81 10.92
CA GLY A 51 13.44 -1.33 9.90
C GLY A 51 12.53 -0.25 9.33
N LEU A 52 11.97 0.60 10.19
CA LEU A 52 11.10 1.70 9.79
C LEU A 52 11.85 2.78 9.02
N ASN A 53 13.07 3.14 9.41
CA ASN A 53 13.91 4.07 8.64
C ASN A 53 14.20 3.53 7.23
N LYS A 54 14.53 2.25 7.09
CA LYS A 54 14.71 1.60 5.78
C LYS A 54 13.42 1.56 4.95
N ALA A 55 12.26 1.41 5.59
CA ALA A 55 10.97 1.43 4.91
C ALA A 55 10.60 2.84 4.42
N ILE A 56 10.83 3.88 5.24
CA ILE A 56 10.60 5.27 4.86
C ILE A 56 11.50 5.68 3.68
N ALA A 57 12.79 5.32 3.74
CA ALA A 57 13.73 5.63 2.64
C ALA A 57 13.30 4.98 1.31
N ARG A 58 12.85 3.72 1.35
CA ARG A 58 12.31 3.04 0.17
C ARG A 58 11.02 3.67 -0.34
N LEU A 59 10.10 4.02 0.56
CA LEU A 59 8.87 4.72 0.20
C LEU A 59 9.17 6.06 -0.47
N ASP A 60 10.14 6.82 0.03
CA ASP A 60 10.54 8.10 -0.56
C ASP A 60 11.11 7.92 -1.98
N GLN A 61 11.88 6.86 -2.22
CA GLN A 61 12.35 6.50 -3.56
C GLN A 61 11.18 6.11 -4.49
N ASP A 62 10.30 5.23 -4.03
CA ASP A 62 9.14 4.76 -4.79
C ASP A 62 8.17 5.89 -5.13
N CYS A 63 8.02 6.85 -4.22
CA CYS A 63 7.10 7.96 -4.33
C CYS A 63 7.67 9.18 -5.05
N ALA A 64 8.99 9.24 -5.30
CA ALA A 64 9.62 10.36 -5.99
C ALA A 64 9.01 10.62 -7.38
N LYS A 65 8.53 9.59 -8.07
CA LYS A 65 7.83 9.69 -9.37
C LYS A 65 6.48 10.41 -9.31
N TYR A 66 5.85 10.50 -8.12
CA TYR A 66 4.57 11.19 -7.92
C TYR A 66 4.73 12.61 -7.38
N VAL A 67 5.95 12.99 -7.00
CA VAL A 67 6.28 14.32 -6.46
C VAL A 67 6.89 15.22 -7.55
N LYS A 68 7.39 14.66 -8.66
CA LYS A 68 7.81 15.44 -9.83
C LYS A 68 6.59 16.03 -10.55
N LYS A 69 6.54 17.36 -10.50
CA LYS A 69 5.59 18.33 -11.05
C LYS A 69 5.12 18.03 -12.47
#